data_AF-A0A223V3F7-F1
#
_entry.id   AF-A0A223V3F7-F1
#
_cell.length_a   1.000
_cell.length_b   1.000
_cell.length_c   1.000
_cell.angle_alpha   90.00
_cell.angle_beta   90.00
_cell.angle_gamma   90.00
#
_symmetry.space_group_name_H-M   'P 1'
#
loop_
_entity.id
_entity.type
_entity.pdbx_description
1 polymer ?
#
loop_
_entity_poly.entity_id
_entity_poly.type
_entity_poly.pdbx_seq_one_letter_code
_entity_poly.pdbx_strand_id
1 'polypeptide(L)'
;MYATKNQDRTIRAELRLRYYILTGKKFETLESKLTMGQIVALRFASDEELPSLTVRAVNENISPKAIKESIKNWLSDEHRV
;
A
#
# COMPACT_ATOMS: atom_id res chain seq x y z
N MET A 1 -6.65 -21.09 7.06
CA MET A 1 -6.81 -20.52 5.70
C MET A 1 -7.84 -19.39 5.58
N TYR A 2 -8.48 -18.90 6.67
CA TYR A 2 -9.46 -17.79 6.61
C TYR A 2 -8.91 -16.42 7.07
N ALA A 3 -7.85 -16.38 7.86
CA ALA A 3 -7.28 -15.14 8.38
C ALA A 3 -6.73 -14.21 7.28
N THR A 4 -6.09 -14.78 6.26
CA THR A 4 -5.43 -14.04 5.18
C THR A 4 -6.42 -13.21 4.36
N LYS A 5 -7.56 -13.80 3.95
CA LYS A 5 -8.58 -13.11 3.14
C LYS A 5 -9.23 -11.92 3.87
N ASN A 6 -9.36 -12.01 5.19
CA ASN A 6 -9.93 -10.90 5.97
C ASN A 6 -8.90 -9.77 6.13
N GLN A 7 -7.65 -10.13 6.46
CA GLN A 7 -6.53 -9.18 6.53
C GLN A 7 -6.34 -8.43 5.21
N ASP A 8 -6.41 -9.14 4.10
CA ASP A 8 -6.36 -8.61 2.75
C ASP A 8 -7.38 -7.47 2.51
N ARG A 9 -8.63 -7.66 2.96
CA ARG A 9 -9.70 -6.66 2.83
C ARG A 9 -9.44 -5.45 3.73
N THR A 10 -9.00 -5.69 4.96
CA THR A 10 -8.65 -4.62 5.90
C THR A 10 -7.53 -3.74 5.35
N ILE A 11 -6.47 -4.36 4.82
CA ILE A 11 -5.32 -3.64 4.25
C ILE A 11 -5.76 -2.78 3.07
N ARG A 12 -6.61 -3.30 2.18
CA ARG A 12 -7.17 -2.49 1.07
C ARG A 12 -7.99 -1.30 1.57
N ALA A 13 -8.85 -1.50 2.57
CA ALA A 13 -9.67 -0.43 3.12
C ALA A 13 -8.80 0.67 3.76
N GLU A 14 -7.78 0.28 4.53
CA GLU A 14 -6.81 1.18 5.15
C GLU A 14 -6.04 1.99 4.11
N LEU A 15 -5.49 1.33 3.07
CA LEU A 15 -4.76 2.01 1.99
C LEU A 15 -5.65 2.93 1.18
N ARG A 16 -6.89 2.52 0.86
CA ARG A 16 -7.87 3.38 0.18
C ARG A 16 -8.14 4.64 0.97
N LEU A 17 -8.32 4.51 2.30
CA LEU A 17 -8.57 5.64 3.18
C LEU A 17 -7.34 6.56 3.27
N ARG A 18 -6.16 6.02 3.59
CA ARG A 18 -4.91 6.81 3.68
C ARG A 18 -4.62 7.55 2.38
N TYR A 19 -4.66 6.85 1.24
CA TYR A 19 -4.42 7.45 -0.07
C TYR A 19 -5.44 8.54 -0.40
N TYR A 20 -6.71 8.34 -0.06
CA TYR A 20 -7.76 9.34 -0.26
C TYR A 20 -7.55 10.58 0.61
N ILE A 21 -7.19 10.42 1.89
CA ILE A 21 -6.88 11.53 2.79
C ILE A 21 -5.70 12.36 2.26
N LEU A 22 -4.66 11.69 1.75
CA LEU A 22 -3.43 12.35 1.32
C LEU A 22 -3.53 13.03 -0.04
N THR A 23 -4.25 12.43 -0.98
CA THR A 23 -4.28 12.89 -2.38
C THR A 23 -5.64 13.45 -2.82
N GLY A 24 -6.70 13.18 -2.07
CA GLY A 24 -8.08 13.42 -2.49
C GLY A 24 -8.56 12.52 -3.63
N LYS A 25 -7.75 11.55 -4.08
CA LYS A 25 -8.06 10.69 -5.24
C LYS A 25 -8.48 9.30 -4.81
N LYS A 26 -9.32 8.67 -5.62
CA LYS A 26 -9.77 7.29 -5.40
C LYS A 26 -8.64 6.32 -5.71
N PHE A 27 -8.24 5.52 -4.71
CA PHE A 27 -7.24 4.47 -4.88
C PHE A 27 -7.76 3.28 -5.70
N GLU A 28 -9.08 3.12 -5.85
CA GLU A 28 -9.70 1.98 -6.56
C GLU A 28 -9.20 1.79 -7.99
N THR A 29 -8.94 2.88 -8.73
CA THR A 29 -8.40 2.82 -10.09
C THR A 29 -6.95 2.33 -10.14
N LEU A 30 -6.19 2.52 -9.06
CA LEU A 30 -4.82 2.05 -8.91
C LEU A 30 -4.81 0.62 -8.34
N GLU A 31 -5.76 0.30 -7.47
CA GLU A 31 -5.94 -1.03 -6.89
C GLU A 31 -6.12 -2.10 -7.99
N SER A 32 -6.94 -1.84 -9.02
CA SER A 32 -7.10 -2.80 -10.12
C SER A 32 -5.82 -3.04 -10.93
N LYS A 33 -4.83 -2.14 -10.84
CA LYS A 33 -3.52 -2.27 -11.50
C LYS A 33 -2.44 -2.84 -10.58
N LEU A 34 -2.72 -2.94 -9.28
CA LEU A 34 -1.78 -3.40 -8.27
C LEU A 34 -2.15 -4.82 -7.82
N THR A 35 -1.12 -5.63 -7.64
CA THR A 35 -1.25 -6.94 -7.02
C THR A 35 -1.34 -6.82 -5.51
N MET A 36 -1.89 -7.84 -4.86
CA MET A 36 -2.05 -7.81 -3.41
C MET A 36 -0.72 -7.69 -2.66
N GLY A 37 0.33 -8.34 -3.17
CA GLY A 37 1.67 -8.20 -2.60
C GLY A 37 2.18 -6.76 -2.63
N GLN A 38 1.89 -6.00 -3.70
CA GLN A 38 2.29 -4.59 -3.82
C GLN A 38 1.49 -3.71 -2.85
N ILE A 39 0.18 -3.96 -2.72
CA ILE A 39 -0.68 -3.26 -1.76
C ILE A 39 -0.15 -3.49 -0.33
N VAL A 40 0.15 -4.73 0.04
CA VAL A 40 0.73 -5.05 1.35
C VAL A 40 2.09 -4.37 1.54
N ALA A 41 2.93 -4.27 0.49
CA ALA A 41 4.19 -3.54 0.56
C ALA A 41 3.99 -2.04 0.78
N LEU A 42 3.02 -1.42 0.11
CA LEU A 42 2.70 0.00 0.24
C LEU A 42 2.18 0.38 1.64
N ARG A 43 1.63 -0.57 2.39
CA ARG A 43 1.18 -0.34 3.78
C ARG A 43 2.30 0.16 4.69
N PHE A 44 3.52 -0.33 4.46
CA PHE A 44 4.70 0.05 5.24
C PHE A 44 5.28 1.43 4.84
N ALA A 45 4.77 2.02 3.76
CA ALA A 45 5.22 3.34 3.31
C ALA A 45 4.58 4.45 4.15
N SER A 46 5.39 5.43 4.54
CA SER A 46 4.93 6.64 5.23
C SER A 46 3.98 7.46 4.37
N ASP A 47 3.12 8.24 5.02
CA ASP A 47 2.08 9.03 4.35
C ASP A 47 2.62 9.99 3.29
N GLU A 48 3.82 10.53 3.50
CA GLU A 48 4.49 11.41 2.53
C GLU A 48 4.94 10.69 1.25
N GLU A 49 5.39 9.43 1.37
CA GLU A 49 5.94 8.66 0.24
C GLU A 49 4.91 7.75 -0.42
N LEU A 50 3.85 7.38 0.30
CA LEU A 50 2.78 6.48 -0.14
C LEU A 50 2.17 6.88 -1.50
N PRO A 51 1.76 8.13 -1.75
CA PRO A 51 1.17 8.49 -3.04
C PRO A 51 2.18 8.41 -4.19
N SER A 52 3.41 8.85 -3.96
CA SER A 52 4.50 8.80 -4.95
C SER A 52 4.88 7.35 -5.28
N LEU A 53 5.05 6.50 -4.26
CA LEU A 53 5.35 5.07 -4.42
C LEU A 53 4.20 4.32 -5.09
N THR A 54 2.94 4.66 -4.80
CA THR A 54 1.78 4.04 -5.45
C THR A 54 1.78 4.33 -6.94
N VAL A 55 1.96 5.60 -7.33
CA VAL A 55 2.03 5.99 -8.74
C VAL A 55 3.19 5.29 -9.44
N ARG A 56 4.35 5.22 -8.78
CA ARG A 56 5.53 4.51 -9.27
C ARG A 56 5.27 3.01 -9.45
N ALA A 57 4.64 2.37 -8.47
CA ALA A 57 4.26 0.97 -8.53
C ALA A 57 3.32 0.64 -9.68
N VAL A 58 2.38 1.54 -9.97
CA VAL A 58 1.45 1.39 -11.11
C VAL A 58 2.14 1.61 -12.45
N ASN A 59 3.02 2.62 -12.57
CA ASN A 59 3.68 2.96 -13.83
C ASN A 59 4.83 2.01 -14.19
N GLU A 60 5.71 1.71 -13.22
CA GLU A 60 6.90 0.89 -13.44
C GLU A 60 6.67 -0.60 -13.14
N ASN A 61 5.46 -0.98 -12.70
CA ASN A 61 5.11 -2.34 -12.30
C ASN A 61 6.13 -2.97 -11.33
N ILE A 62 6.69 -2.17 -10.42
CA ILE A 62 7.76 -2.62 -9.53
C ILE A 62 7.27 -3.71 -8.57
N SER A 63 8.12 -4.71 -8.37
CA SER A 63 7.83 -5.84 -7.49
C SER A 63 7.60 -5.41 -6.04
N PRO A 64 6.81 -6.13 -5.25
CA PRO A 64 6.54 -5.80 -3.84
C PRO A 64 7.81 -5.73 -2.98
N LYS A 65 8.84 -6.51 -3.33
CA LYS A 65 10.17 -6.42 -2.72
C LYS A 65 10.84 -5.07 -3.00
N ALA A 66 10.85 -4.65 -4.26
CA ALA A 66 11.42 -3.36 -4.66
C ALA A 66 10.65 -2.17 -4.06
N ILE A 67 9.32 -2.27 -3.89
CA ILE A 67 8.54 -1.27 -3.16
C ILE A 67 9.06 -1.14 -1.74
N LYS A 68 9.22 -2.26 -1.01
CA LYS A 68 9.77 -2.27 0.35
C LYS A 68 11.17 -1.68 0.42
N GLU A 69 12.03 -2.01 -0.54
CA GLU A 69 13.39 -1.47 -0.63
C GLU A 69 13.42 0.03 -0.97
N SER A 70 12.35 0.55 -1.59
CA SER A 70 12.23 1.97 -1.94
C SER A 70 11.64 2.83 -0.81
N ILE A 71 11.11 2.22 0.25
CA ILE A 71 10.55 2.96 1.39
C ILE A 71 11.71 3.51 2.22
N LYS A 72 11.77 4.83 2.36
CA LYS A 72 12.77 5.46 3.24
C LYS A 72 12.28 5.53 4.67
N ASN A 73 11.02 5.94 4.85
CA ASN A 73 10.38 6.02 6.15
C ASN A 73 9.47 4.81 6.35
N TRP A 74 10.02 3.78 6.97
CA TRP A 74 9.32 2.54 7.24
C TRP A 74 8.39 2.68 8.45
N LEU A 75 7.08 2.56 8.22
CA LEU A 75 6.10 2.40 9.30
C LEU A 75 6.15 0.95 9.79
N SER A 76 6.79 0.72 10.94
CA SER A 76 6.63 -0.57 11.63
C SER A 76 5.16 -0.72 12.03
N ASP A 77 4.60 -1.93 11.89
CA ASP A 77 3.30 -2.28 12.49
C ASP A 77 3.44 -2.13 14.02
N GLU A 78 3.26 -0.92 14.57
CA GLU A 78 3.30 -0.65 16.01
C GLU A 78 2.11 -1.30 16.76
N HIS A 79 1.21 -1.98 16.04
CA HIS A 79 0.13 -2.80 16.59
C HIS A 79 0.55 -4.27 16.82
N ARG A 80 1.75 -4.49 17.36
CA ARG A 80 2.08 -5.75 18.06
C ARG A 80 2.68 -5.41 19.42
N VAL A 81 1.81 -5.24 20.41
CA VAL A 81 2.10 -5.59 21.80
C VAL A 81 1.72 -7.05 22.04
#